data_AF-A0A383DPG6-F1
#
_entry.id   AF-A0A383DPG6-F1
#
_cell.length_a   1.000
_cell.length_b   1.000
_cell.length_c   1.000
_cell.angle_alpha   90.00
_cell.angle_beta   90.00
_cell.angle_gamma   90.00
#
_symmetry.space_group_name_H-M   'P 1'
#
loop_
_entity.id
_entity.type
_entity.pdbx_description
1 polymer ?
#
loop_
_entity_poly.entity_id
_entity_poly.type
_entity_poly.pdbx_seq_one_letter_code
_entity_poly.pdbx_strand_id
1 'polypeptide(L)'
;MNKEDNFKEKFKQALISTVKVISEDYRPNKDSNNASSNNITFFELDNLSSKHDFTRYRAEADSEALKKKFSDKEIFQNNLPNNSS
;
A
#
# COMPACT_ATOMS: atom_id res chain seq x y z
N MET A 1 -26.40 -6.69 0.87
CA MET A 1 -25.12 -6.42 0.19
C MET A 1 -25.18 -7.08 -1.18
N ASN A 2 -24.97 -6.33 -2.26
CA ASN A 2 -25.07 -6.91 -3.60
C ASN A 2 -23.88 -7.84 -3.86
N LYS A 3 -24.06 -8.80 -4.78
CA LYS A 3 -23.00 -9.77 -5.13
C LYS A 3 -21.73 -9.08 -5.64
N GLU A 4 -21.90 -7.97 -6.36
CA GLU A 4 -20.79 -7.15 -6.86
C GLU A 4 -20.03 -6.47 -5.71
N ASP A 5 -20.73 -5.85 -4.75
CA ASP A 5 -20.12 -5.22 -3.57
C ASP A 5 -19.29 -6.24 -2.77
N ASN A 6 -19.81 -7.46 -2.60
CA ASN A 6 -19.09 -8.54 -1.92
C ASN A 6 -17.79 -8.94 -2.64
N PHE A 7 -17.78 -8.92 -3.96
CA PHE A 7 -16.58 -9.21 -4.73
C PHE A 7 -15.55 -8.09 -4.61
N LYS A 8 -15.96 -6.82 -4.73
CA LYS A 8 -15.07 -5.65 -4.56
C LYS A 8 -14.42 -5.64 -3.18
N GLU A 9 -15.19 -5.92 -2.14
CA GLU A 9 -14.66 -6.01 -0.77
C GLU A 9 -13.66 -7.15 -0.59
N LYS A 10 -13.93 -8.34 -1.16
CA LYS A 10 -12.96 -9.45 -1.12
C LYS A 10 -11.67 -9.11 -1.85
N PHE A 11 -11.76 -8.45 -3.01
CA PHE A 11 -10.59 -8.00 -3.75
C PHE A 11 -9.78 -6.98 -2.95
N LYS A 12 -10.45 -6.02 -2.33
CA LYS A 12 -9.85 -5.04 -1.41
C LYS A 12 -9.09 -5.73 -0.27
N GLN A 13 -9.72 -6.69 0.40
CA GLN A 13 -9.11 -7.45 1.48
C GLN A 13 -7.87 -8.22 1.01
N ALA A 14 -7.92 -8.87 -0.15
CA ALA A 14 -6.79 -9.61 -0.71
C ALA A 14 -5.60 -8.68 -1.05
N LEU A 15 -5.86 -7.50 -1.61
CA LEU A 15 -4.83 -6.50 -1.88
C LEU A 15 -4.23 -5.96 -0.59
N ILE A 16 -5.04 -5.60 0.42
CA ILE A 16 -4.55 -5.15 1.73
C ILE A 16 -3.66 -6.22 2.38
N SER A 17 -4.09 -7.49 2.35
CA SER A 17 -3.30 -8.60 2.87
C SER A 17 -1.94 -8.72 2.17
N THR A 18 -1.92 -8.58 0.85
CA THR A 18 -0.68 -8.60 0.08
C THR A 18 0.23 -7.44 0.48
N VAL A 19 -0.28 -6.21 0.52
CA VAL A 19 0.51 -5.02 0.86
C VAL A 19 1.13 -5.18 2.25
N LYS A 20 0.39 -5.69 3.23
CA LYS A 20 0.92 -5.95 4.58
C LYS A 20 2.06 -6.97 4.57
N VAL A 21 1.95 -8.03 3.79
CA VAL A 21 3.03 -9.04 3.68
C VAL A 21 4.26 -8.44 3.00
N ILE A 22 4.11 -7.76 1.86
CA ILE A 22 5.23 -7.17 1.13
C ILE A 22 5.91 -6.09 1.97
N SER A 23 5.14 -5.22 2.64
CA SER A 23 5.68 -4.14 3.48
C SER A 23 6.13 -4.58 4.87
N GLU A 24 6.10 -5.88 5.16
CA GLU A 24 6.40 -6.48 6.47
C GLU A 24 5.52 -6.01 7.65
N ASP A 25 4.41 -5.33 7.34
CA ASP A 25 3.40 -4.79 8.28
C ASP A 25 2.27 -5.79 8.57
N TYR A 26 2.58 -7.09 8.54
CA TYR A 26 1.65 -8.18 8.86
C TYR A 26 1.74 -8.61 10.33
N ARG A 27 2.78 -8.18 11.04
CA ARG A 27 3.00 -8.54 12.44
C ARG A 27 2.08 -7.70 13.33
N PRO A 28 1.46 -8.29 14.36
CA PRO A 28 0.72 -7.50 15.34
C PRO A 28 1.70 -6.55 16.05
N ASN A 29 1.48 -5.23 15.91
CA ASN A 29 2.28 -4.21 16.58
C ASN A 29 2.26 -4.45 18.10
N LYS A 30 3.42 -4.73 18.70
CA LYS A 30 3.58 -4.74 20.17
C LYS A 30 3.71 -3.32 20.74
N ASP A 31 4.14 -2.37 19.91
CA ASP A 31 4.44 -0.99 20.33
C ASP A 31 3.48 -0.02 19.64
N SER A 32 2.36 0.28 20.31
CA SER A 32 1.26 1.13 19.84
C SER A 32 1.58 2.63 19.76
N ASN A 33 2.87 3.03 19.75
CA ASN A 33 3.26 4.43 19.88
C ASN A 33 3.45 5.16 18.54
N ASN A 34 3.37 4.46 17.40
CA ASN A 34 3.32 5.08 16.08
C ASN A 34 1.98 4.75 15.40
N ALA A 35 0.91 5.38 15.90
CA ALA A 35 -0.39 5.42 15.22
C ALA A 35 -0.35 6.17 13.87
N SER A 36 0.81 6.71 13.49
CA SER A 36 1.15 7.11 12.13
C SER A 36 1.37 5.92 11.20
N SER A 37 1.16 4.67 11.65
CA SER A 37 1.11 3.44 10.84
C SER A 37 0.32 3.76 9.58
N ASN A 38 1.07 4.10 8.53
CA ASN A 38 0.56 4.82 7.39
C ASN A 38 -0.61 4.00 6.90
N ASN A 39 -1.82 4.53 7.13
CA ASN A 39 -3.02 4.02 6.52
C ASN A 39 -2.62 3.90 5.07
N ILE A 40 -2.47 2.67 4.59
CA ILE A 40 -2.33 2.42 3.17
C ILE A 40 -3.57 3.10 2.64
N THR A 41 -3.40 4.30 2.08
CA THR A 41 -4.47 5.08 1.47
C THR A 41 -4.80 4.31 0.24
N PHE A 42 -5.55 3.25 0.48
CA PHE A 42 -6.00 2.34 -0.51
C PHE A 42 -6.93 3.19 -1.35
N PHE A 43 -6.55 3.39 -2.61
CA PHE A 43 -7.39 4.07 -3.58
C PHE A 43 -8.80 3.51 -3.45
N GLU A 44 -9.80 4.38 -3.40
CA GLU A 44 -11.19 3.92 -3.47
C GLU A 44 -11.30 3.06 -4.73
N LEU A 45 -11.79 1.82 -4.58
CA LEU A 45 -11.99 0.90 -5.71
C LEU A 45 -13.23 1.38 -6.47
N ASP A 46 -13.11 2.54 -7.11
CA ASP A 46 -14.22 3.25 -7.75
C ASP A 46 -14.78 2.43 -8.89
N ASN A 47 -13.91 1.81 -9.70
CA ASN A 47 -14.35 1.05 -10.87
C ASN A 47 -13.45 -0.17 -11.15
N LEU A 48 -14.05 -1.36 -11.06
CA LEU A 48 -13.47 -2.65 -11.44
C LEU A 48 -14.19 -3.18 -12.69
N SER A 49 -14.27 -2.33 -13.73
CA SER A 49 -15.09 -2.57 -14.92
C SER A 49 -14.37 -3.38 -15.99
N SER A 50 -13.04 -3.46 -15.94
CA SER A 50 -12.22 -4.19 -16.92
C SER A 50 -11.15 -5.05 -16.25
N LYS A 51 -10.65 -6.05 -16.99
CA LYS A 51 -9.50 -6.87 -16.56
C LYS A 51 -8.26 -6.02 -16.25
N HIS A 52 -8.09 -4.92 -17.00
CA HIS A 52 -6.96 -4.01 -16.82
C HIS A 52 -6.98 -3.32 -15.46
N ASP A 53 -8.16 -3.02 -14.91
CA ASP A 53 -8.27 -2.36 -13.59
C ASP A 53 -7.68 -3.23 -12.49
N PHE A 54 -7.91 -4.55 -12.51
CA PHE A 54 -7.32 -5.48 -11.54
C PHE A 54 -5.79 -5.47 -11.59
N THR A 55 -5.23 -5.48 -12.80
CA THR A 55 -3.77 -5.42 -12.99
C THR A 55 -3.22 -4.09 -12.53
N ARG A 56 -3.89 -2.97 -12.84
CA ARG A 56 -3.50 -1.63 -12.39
C ARG A 56 -3.49 -1.55 -10.86
N TYR A 57 -4.60 -1.89 -10.20
CA TYR A 57 -4.68 -1.85 -8.73
C TYR A 57 -3.64 -2.76 -8.07
N ARG A 58 -3.37 -3.93 -8.64
CA ARG A 58 -2.31 -4.81 -8.15
C ARG A 58 -0.93 -4.17 -8.29
N ALA A 59 -0.62 -3.60 -9.45
CA ALA A 59 0.67 -2.97 -9.71
C ALA A 59 0.90 -1.75 -8.81
N GLU A 60 -0.12 -0.90 -8.62
CA GLU A 60 -0.07 0.26 -7.73
C GLU A 60 0.14 -0.17 -6.27
N ALA A 61 -0.67 -1.12 -5.79
CA ALA A 61 -0.57 -1.62 -4.42
C ALA A 61 0.79 -2.27 -4.13
N ASP A 62 1.27 -3.13 -5.02
CA ASP A 62 2.58 -3.79 -4.86
C ASP A 62 3.73 -2.76 -4.92
N SER A 63 3.64 -1.74 -5.78
CA SER A 63 4.65 -0.67 -5.87
C SER A 63 4.75 0.14 -4.58
N GLU A 64 3.62 0.54 -4.00
CA GLU A 64 3.60 1.26 -2.72
C GLU A 64 4.12 0.38 -1.57
N ALA A 65 3.79 -0.91 -1.56
CA ALA A 65 4.29 -1.84 -0.56
C ALA A 65 5.82 -2.02 -0.64
N LEU A 66 6.35 -2.16 -1.86
CA LEU A 66 7.80 -2.23 -2.11
C LEU A 66 8.49 -0.93 -1.71
N LYS A 67 7.91 0.22 -2.06
CA LYS A 67 8.42 1.53 -1.64
C LYS A 67 8.49 1.62 -0.12
N LYS A 68 7.45 1.22 0.61
CA LYS A 68 7.46 1.20 2.07
C LYS A 68 8.53 0.27 2.65
N LYS A 69 8.76 -0.90 2.06
CA LYS A 69 9.76 -1.87 2.53
C LYS A 69 11.20 -1.43 2.28
N PHE A 70 11.46 -0.88 1.09
CA PHE A 70 12.83 -0.68 0.59
C PHE A 70 13.27 0.79 0.56
N SER A 71 12.34 1.74 0.71
CA SER A 71 12.70 3.16 0.75
C SER A 71 12.98 3.60 2.17
N ASP A 72 14.15 4.19 2.36
CA ASP A 72 14.53 4.85 3.60
C ASP A 72 14.58 6.36 3.35
N LYS A 73 13.63 7.09 3.96
CA LYS A 73 13.55 8.54 3.83
C LYS A 73 14.74 9.23 4.47
N GLU A 74 15.24 8.71 5.60
CA GLU A 74 16.37 9.30 6.29
C GLU A 74 17.65 9.16 5.45
N ILE A 75 17.92 7.96 4.92
CA ILE A 75 19.03 7.74 3.98
C ILE A 75 18.89 8.63 2.75
N PHE A 76 17.69 8.71 2.16
CA PHE A 76 17.47 9.58 0.99
C PHE A 76 17.79 11.05 1.30
N GLN A 77 17.29 11.59 2.41
CA GLN A 77 17.55 12.97 2.82
C GLN A 77 19.03 13.21 3.13
N ASN A 78 19.70 12.26 3.78
CA ASN A 78 21.14 12.34 4.10
C ASN A 78 22.04 12.34 2.85
N ASN A 79 21.53 11.85 1.70
CA ASN A 79 22.25 11.81 0.44
C ASN A 79 21.82 12.91 -0.54
N LEU A 80 20.97 13.85 -0.12
CA LEU A 80 20.67 15.02 -0.95
C LEU A 80 21.92 15.91 -1.08
N PRO A 81 22.16 16.51 -2.26
CA PRO A 81 23.27 17.42 -2.43
C PRO A 81 23.09 18.65 -1.52
N ASN A 82 24.09 18.93 -0.69
CA ASN A 82 24.08 20.09 0.21
C ASN A 82 24.15 21.44 -0.52
N ASN A 83 24.56 21.43 -1.79
CA ASN A 83 24.62 22.62 -2.62
C ASN A 83 23.44 22.58 -3.60
N SER A 84 22.37 23.29 -3.30
CA SER A 84 21.47 23.77 -4.36
C SER A 84 22.25 24.81 -5.16
N SER A 85 22.41 24.59 -6.46
CA SER A 85 22.99 25.59 -7.38
C SER A 85 22.27 26.93 -7.31
#